data_AF-A0AAD1DK92-F1
#
_entry.id   AF-A0AAD1DK92-F1
#
_cell.length_a   1.000
_cell.length_b   1.000
_cell.length_c   1.000
_cell.angle_alpha   90.00
_cell.angle_beta   90.00
_cell.angle_gamma   90.00
#
_symmetry.space_group_name_H-M   'P 1'
#
loop_
_entity.id
_entity.type
_entity.pdbx_description
1 polymer ?
#
loop_
_entity_poly.entity_id
_entity_poly.type
_entity_poly.pdbx_seq_one_letter_code
_entity_poly.pdbx_strand_id
1 'polypeptide(L)'
;MKEIEIHKRLVIANIIFFILSFIFLEYSKVFRLSFDKHWIYSSGHNWWIMVALPSAFWGSLSLCFYSILKIKKRKFLYCILSLAPIFLFIILFLQNDLEWQFRIK
;
A
#
# COMPACT_ATOMS: atom_id res chain seq x y z
N MET A 1 6.41 3.58 -27.09
CA MET A 1 5.27 4.35 -26.56
C MET A 1 4.34 3.47 -25.71
N LYS A 2 3.96 2.28 -26.20
CA LYS A 2 3.12 1.29 -25.51
C LYS A 2 3.65 0.83 -24.13
N GLU A 3 4.95 0.60 -23.98
CA GLU A 3 5.55 0.16 -22.71
C GLU A 3 5.40 1.18 -21.57
N ILE A 4 5.50 2.48 -21.89
CA ILE A 4 5.34 3.55 -20.90
C ILE A 4 3.89 3.61 -20.42
N GLU A 5 2.94 3.37 -21.31
CA GLU A 5 1.52 3.34 -20.96
C GLU A 5 1.18 2.15 -20.05
N ILE A 6 1.69 0.96 -20.37
CA ILE A 6 1.53 -0.22 -19.53
C ILE A 6 2.15 0.02 -18.15
N HIS A 7 3.36 0.57 -18.10
CA HIS A 7 4.03 0.88 -16.84
C HIS A 7 3.21 1.85 -15.98
N LYS A 8 2.67 2.93 -16.58
CA LYS A 8 1.76 3.86 -15.88
C LYS A 8 0.55 3.15 -15.28
N ARG A 9 -0.10 2.28 -16.06
CA ARG A 9 -1.25 1.51 -15.59
C ARG A 9 -0.89 0.60 -14.41
N LEU A 10 0.29 -0.02 -14.44
CA LEU A 10 0.79 -0.85 -13.33
C LEU A 10 1.08 -0.03 -12.08
N VAL A 11 1.68 1.16 -12.21
CA VAL A 11 1.90 2.07 -11.07
C VAL A 11 0.56 2.47 -10.44
N ILE A 12 -0.41 2.87 -11.26
CA ILE A 12 -1.75 3.24 -10.78
C ILE A 12 -2.43 2.04 -10.12
N ALA A 13 -2.36 0.85 -10.72
CA ALA A 13 -2.94 -0.36 -10.16
C ALA A 13 -2.32 -0.71 -8.80
N ASN A 14 -1.00 -0.59 -8.64
CA ASN A 14 -0.32 -0.86 -7.37
C ASN A 14 -0.75 0.12 -6.28
N ILE A 15 -0.94 1.40 -6.62
CA ILE A 15 -1.45 2.43 -5.69
C ILE A 15 -2.90 2.12 -5.29
N ILE A 16 -3.78 1.84 -6.26
CA ILE A 16 -5.19 1.53 -6.00
C ILE A 16 -5.29 0.25 -5.15
N PHE A 17 -4.51 -0.79 -5.47
CA PHE A 17 -4.46 -2.03 -4.72
C PHE A 17 -4.10 -1.80 -3.25
N PHE A 18 -3.09 -0.98 -2.99
CA PHE A 18 -2.71 -0.61 -1.63
C PHE A 18 -3.84 0.13 -0.91
N ILE A 19 -4.43 1.16 -1.52
CA ILE A 19 -5.50 1.97 -0.91
C ILE A 19 -6.73 1.12 -0.61
N LEU A 20 -7.21 0.30 -1.55
CA LEU A 20 -8.38 -0.54 -1.34
C LEU A 20 -8.14 -1.59 -0.26
N SER A 21 -6.95 -2.20 -0.24
CA SER A 21 -6.59 -3.16 0.81
C SER A 21 -6.51 -2.48 2.18
N PHE A 22 -6.06 -1.23 2.24
CA PHE A 22 -6.00 -0.46 3.47
C PHE A 22 -7.39 -0.09 3.97
N ILE A 23 -8.28 0.37 3.09
CA ILE A 23 -9.68 0.63 3.43
C ILE A 23 -10.35 -0.64 3.95
N PHE A 24 -10.10 -1.79 3.31
CA PHE A 24 -10.62 -3.07 3.77
C PHE A 24 -10.09 -3.45 5.16
N LEU A 25 -8.80 -3.23 5.44
CA LEU A 25 -8.23 -3.39 6.77
C LEU A 25 -8.95 -2.51 7.80
N GLU A 26 -9.05 -1.21 7.55
CA GLU A 26 -9.68 -0.26 8.49
C GLU A 26 -11.15 -0.60 8.73
N TYR A 27 -11.90 -0.93 7.67
CA TYR A 27 -13.27 -1.39 7.78
C TYR A 27 -13.39 -2.66 8.63
N SER A 28 -12.47 -3.62 8.44
CA SER A 28 -12.49 -4.87 9.19
C SER A 28 -12.31 -4.67 10.71
N LYS A 29 -11.62 -3.60 11.14
CA LYS A 29 -11.40 -3.29 12.57
C LYS A 29 -12.70 -3.00 13.31
N VAL A 30 -13.75 -2.54 12.63
CA VAL A 30 -15.08 -2.30 13.24
C VAL A 30 -15.64 -3.60 13.85
N PHE A 31 -15.31 -4.75 13.26
CA PHE A 31 -15.79 -6.06 13.72
C PHE A 31 -14.86 -6.73 14.73
N ARG A 32 -13.80 -6.05 15.21
CA ARG A 32 -12.81 -6.64 16.11
C ARG A 32 -13.43 -7.23 17.38
N LEU A 33 -14.43 -6.56 17.95
CA LEU A 33 -15.11 -6.99 19.18
C LEU A 33 -16.42 -7.76 18.93
N SER A 34 -16.82 -7.96 17.67
CA SER A 34 -18.05 -8.67 17.35
C SER A 34 -17.82 -10.18 17.41
N PHE A 35 -18.56 -10.89 18.25
CA PHE A 35 -18.43 -12.35 18.40
C PHE A 35 -18.73 -13.09 17.09
N ASP A 36 -19.82 -12.73 16.41
CA ASP A 36 -20.27 -13.42 15.20
C ASP A 36 -19.52 -12.99 13.94
N LYS A 37 -18.92 -11.79 13.95
CA LYS A 37 -18.27 -11.18 12.77
C LYS A 37 -16.76 -11.01 12.92
N HIS A 38 -16.17 -11.56 13.98
CA HIS A 38 -14.72 -11.49 14.21
C HIS A 38 -13.90 -12.06 13.04
N TRP A 39 -14.46 -13.04 12.32
CA TRP A 39 -13.83 -13.61 11.13
C TRP A 39 -13.55 -12.57 10.04
N ILE A 40 -14.36 -11.51 9.93
CA ILE A 40 -14.15 -10.40 8.99
C ILE A 40 -12.88 -9.63 9.37
N TYR A 41 -12.71 -9.34 10.66
CA TYR A 41 -11.50 -8.72 11.20
C TYR A 41 -10.27 -9.58 10.93
N SER A 42 -10.33 -10.87 11.29
CA SER A 42 -9.22 -11.82 11.06
C SER A 42 -8.84 -11.91 9.58
N SER A 43 -9.84 -11.99 8.69
CA SER A 43 -9.62 -12.06 7.24
C SER A 43 -8.99 -10.77 6.70
N GLY A 44 -9.48 -9.60 7.12
CA GLY A 44 -8.93 -8.30 6.72
C GLY A 44 -7.48 -8.12 7.18
N HIS A 45 -7.18 -8.51 8.42
CA HIS A 45 -5.84 -8.42 8.98
C HIS A 45 -4.85 -9.37 8.29
N ASN A 46 -5.26 -10.62 8.04
CA ASN A 46 -4.45 -11.59 7.33
C ASN A 46 -4.21 -11.18 5.87
N TRP A 47 -5.24 -10.71 5.17
CA TRP A 47 -5.11 -10.18 3.82
C TRP A 47 -4.07 -9.05 3.78
N TRP A 48 -4.17 -8.11 4.73
CA TRP A 48 -3.26 -6.99 4.80
C TRP A 48 -1.80 -7.41 4.98
N ILE A 49 -1.52 -8.24 5.99
CA ILE A 49 -0.16 -8.62 6.38
C ILE A 49 0.46 -9.60 5.38
N MET A 50 -0.30 -10.59 4.90
CA MET A 50 0.25 -11.67 4.08
C MET A 50 0.27 -11.33 2.59
N VAL A 51 -0.68 -10.53 2.11
CA VAL A 51 -0.86 -10.28 0.68
C VAL A 51 -0.62 -8.83 0.34
N ALA A 52 -1.43 -7.93 0.89
CA ALA A 52 -1.47 -6.56 0.40
C ALA A 52 -0.16 -5.81 0.63
N LEU A 53 0.36 -5.85 1.85
CA LEU A 53 1.55 -5.10 2.23
C LEU A 53 2.82 -5.65 1.54
N PRO A 54 3.11 -6.97 1.55
CA PRO A 54 4.25 -7.50 0.81
C PRO A 54 4.15 -7.25 -0.69
N SER A 55 2.97 -7.44 -1.29
CA SER A 55 2.78 -7.25 -2.73
C SER A 55 2.94 -5.79 -3.14
N ALA A 56 2.35 -4.86 -2.38
CA ALA A 56 2.48 -3.44 -2.65
C ALA A 56 3.93 -2.96 -2.47
N PHE A 57 4.65 -3.47 -1.46
CA PHE A 57 6.05 -3.15 -1.22
C PHE A 57 6.95 -3.64 -2.36
N TRP A 58 6.90 -4.95 -2.68
CA TRP A 58 7.72 -5.53 -3.74
C TRP A 58 7.32 -5.01 -5.13
N GLY A 59 6.03 -4.78 -5.36
CA GLY A 59 5.52 -4.15 -6.57
C GLY A 59 6.07 -2.74 -6.74
N SER A 60 6.11 -1.94 -5.68
CA SER A 60 6.67 -0.58 -5.70
C SER A 60 8.16 -0.57 -6.03
N LEU A 61 8.95 -1.44 -5.38
CA LEU A 61 10.38 -1.58 -5.65
C LEU A 61 10.64 -2.03 -7.10
N SER A 62 9.92 -3.04 -7.55
CA SER A 62 10.05 -3.58 -8.91
C SER A 62 9.71 -2.53 -9.97
N LEU A 63 8.64 -1.75 -9.76
CA LEU A 63 8.22 -0.69 -10.67
C LEU A 63 9.20 0.50 -10.66
N CYS A 64 9.76 0.88 -9.52
CA CYS A 64 10.81 1.90 -9.48
C CYS A 64 12.07 1.42 -10.21
N PHE A 65 12.51 0.18 -9.97
CA PHE A 65 13.68 -0.37 -10.67
C PHE A 65 13.46 -0.41 -12.18
N TYR A 66 12.28 -0.85 -12.63
CA TYR A 66 11.89 -0.80 -14.04
C TYR A 66 11.91 0.63 -14.59
N SER A 67 11.39 1.61 -13.83
CA SER A 67 11.43 3.03 -14.21
C SER A 67 12.85 3.51 -14.46
N ILE A 68 13.79 3.19 -13.56
CA ILE A 68 15.18 3.64 -13.66
C ILE A 68 15.88 3.01 -14.86
N LEU A 69 15.67 1.72 -15.10
CA LEU A 69 16.37 0.98 -16.15
C LEU A 69 15.82 1.19 -17.55
N LYS A 70 14.48 1.20 -17.71
CA LYS A 70 13.84 1.13 -19.04
C LYS A 70 13.29 2.47 -19.52
N ILE A 71 12.94 3.40 -18.64
CA ILE A 71 12.33 4.66 -19.05
C ILE A 71 13.42 5.71 -19.33
N LYS A 72 13.43 6.26 -20.56
CA LYS A 72 14.42 7.28 -20.95
C LYS A 72 14.06 8.69 -20.47
N LYS A 73 12.77 9.06 -20.44
CA LYS A 73 12.30 10.41 -20.06
C LYS A 73 11.55 10.38 -18.74
N ARG A 74 11.84 11.35 -17.84
CA ARG A 74 11.17 11.50 -16.53
C ARG A 74 11.24 10.24 -15.64
N LYS A 75 12.29 9.42 -15.78
CA LYS A 75 12.46 8.16 -15.04
C LYS A 75 12.36 8.31 -13.51
N PHE A 76 12.93 9.39 -12.96
CA PHE A 76 12.87 9.67 -11.53
C PHE A 76 11.45 9.96 -11.05
N LEU A 77 10.66 10.69 -11.83
CA LEU A 77 9.26 10.95 -11.50
C LEU A 77 8.45 9.65 -11.44
N TYR A 78 8.64 8.74 -12.43
CA TYR A 78 7.97 7.44 -12.41
C TYR A 78 8.43 6.56 -11.26
N CYS A 79 9.72 6.56 -10.91
CA CYS A 79 10.19 5.83 -9.73
C CYS A 79 9.57 6.39 -8.44
N ILE A 80 9.56 7.71 -8.24
CA ILE A 80 8.94 8.33 -7.04
C ILE A 80 7.45 7.95 -6.95
N LEU A 81 6.71 8.05 -8.06
CA LEU A 81 5.30 7.63 -8.09
C LEU A 81 5.12 6.14 -7.82
N SER A 82 6.04 5.30 -8.31
CA SER A 82 6.03 3.86 -8.04
C SER A 82 6.21 3.54 -6.55
N LEU A 83 6.95 4.38 -5.82
CA LEU A 83 7.19 4.25 -4.38
C LEU A 83 6.07 4.84 -3.51
N ALA A 84 5.05 5.46 -4.10
CA ALA A 84 3.95 6.08 -3.34
C ALA A 84 3.28 5.14 -2.33
N PRO A 85 3.02 3.85 -2.62
CA PRO A 85 2.46 2.92 -1.63
C PRO A 85 3.36 2.74 -0.40
N ILE A 86 4.69 2.71 -0.59
CA ILE A 86 5.65 2.60 0.51
C ILE A 86 5.63 3.87 1.35
N PHE A 87 5.64 5.04 0.73
CA PHE A 87 5.56 6.31 1.47
C PHE A 87 4.26 6.44 2.25
N LEU A 88 3.13 6.07 1.63
CA LEU A 88 1.83 6.05 2.31
C LEU A 88 1.84 5.10 3.50
N PHE A 89 2.41 3.90 3.34
CA PHE A 89 2.55 2.96 4.45
C PHE A 89 3.35 3.55 5.61
N ILE A 90 4.50 4.18 5.34
CA ILE A 90 5.35 4.79 6.37
C ILE A 90 4.60 5.91 7.10
N ILE A 91 3.90 6.78 6.37
CA ILE A 91 3.12 7.88 6.96
C ILE A 91 2.02 7.33 7.87
N LEU A 92 1.26 6.34 7.40
CA LEU A 92 0.18 5.72 8.16
C LEU A 92 0.70 4.98 9.41
N PHE A 93 1.87 4.34 9.31
CA PHE A 93 2.51 3.70 10.44
C PHE A 93 2.96 4.73 11.49
N LEU A 94 3.64 5.79 11.05
CA LEU A 94 4.14 6.84 11.93
C LEU A 94 3.00 7.60 12.63
N GLN A 95 1.90 7.87 11.93
CA GLN A 95 0.72 8.51 12.49
C GLN A 95 0.09 7.66 13.60
N ASN A 96 -0.04 6.35 13.40
CA ASN A 96 -0.59 5.45 14.42
C ASN A 96 0.29 5.41 15.69
N ASP A 97 1.61 5.45 15.54
CA ASP A 97 2.53 5.46 16.68
C ASP A 97 2.46 6.77 17.48
N LEU A 98 2.36 7.91 16.79
CA LEU A 98 2.18 9.23 17.41
C LEU A 98 0.88 9.30 18.23
N GLU A 99 -0.24 8.80 17.71
CA GLU A 99 -1.50 8.77 18.47
C GLU A 99 -1.40 7.95 19.76
N TRP A 100 -0.64 6.85 19.75
CA TRP A 100 -0.42 6.03 20.94
C TRP A 100 0.40 6.77 22.01
N GLN A 101 1.41 7.53 21.62
CA GLN A 101 2.22 8.35 22.54
C GLN A 101 1.40 9.45 23.24
N PHE A 102 0.47 10.08 22.54
CA PHE A 102 -0.39 11.13 23.12
C PHE A 102 -1.54 10.59 23.98
N ARG A 103 -1.92 9.31 23.86
CA ARG A 103 -3.01 8.70 24.64
C ARG A 103 -2.57 8.16 26.01
N ILE A 104 -1.26 8.00 26.23
CA ILE A 104 -0.67 7.46 27.47
C ILE A 104 -0.16 8.59 28.40
N LYS A 105 -0.13 9.85 27.94
CA LYS A 105 0.09 11.03 28.78
C LYS A 105 -1.23 11.65 29.22
#